data_AF-A0A399RWN9-F1
#
_entry.id   AF-A0A399RWN9-F1
#
_cell.length_a   1.000
_cell.length_b   1.000
_cell.length_c   1.000
_cell.angle_alpha   90.00
_cell.angle_beta   90.00
_cell.angle_gamma   90.00
#
_symmetry.space_group_name_H-M   'P 1'
#
loop_
_entity.id
_entity.type
_entity.pdbx_description
1 polymer ?
#
loop_
_entity_poly.entity_id
_entity_poly.type
_entity_poly.pdbx_seq_one_letter_code
_entity_poly.pdbx_strand_id
1 'polypeptide(L)'
;MPFSAPIAGTPLPPKFTYPFSYEPHPLSLLAAAELQSYLATQSDWEHNFGLSKQQTGAVIGKMFGVLVVRTAQNNIGYLAAFSGKLAGGFHHARFVPPVFDSLTEGSFLNIGMAELTRLNQEISLLKETNTTDSLTQVELLLKLRKSNSIALQEKLFDQFRFLNREGTEKSLRAIFQDTSNSNPPAGAGECAAPKLLQYAFQQHMKPLAMAEFWWGLSPKTATWKHGKFYPACREKCLPILAHMLEGMELEEEPVFIKAGAVALETA
;
A
#
# COMPACT_ATOMS: atom_id res chain seq x y z
N MET A 1 11.53 -14.93 2.73
CA MET A 1 12.89 -15.16 2.22
C MET A 1 13.83 -15.26 3.42
N PRO A 2 14.76 -16.24 3.47
CA PRO A 2 15.86 -16.18 4.43
C PRO A 2 16.80 -15.02 4.09
N PHE A 3 17.57 -14.54 5.06
CA PHE A 3 18.67 -13.59 4.80
C PHE A 3 19.80 -14.29 4.06
N SER A 4 20.47 -13.57 3.15
CA SER A 4 21.61 -14.08 2.39
C SER A 4 22.88 -14.22 3.23
N ALA A 5 23.01 -13.40 4.29
CA ALA A 5 24.09 -13.43 5.25
C ALA A 5 23.60 -13.77 6.67
N PRO A 6 24.44 -14.35 7.54
CA PRO A 6 24.09 -14.60 8.93
C PRO A 6 23.74 -13.31 9.68
N ILE A 7 22.65 -13.35 10.45
CA ILE A 7 22.17 -12.21 11.25
C ILE A 7 22.51 -12.32 12.74
N ALA A 8 23.34 -13.29 13.13
CA ALA A 8 23.60 -13.65 14.54
C ALA A 8 24.17 -12.49 15.38
N GLY A 9 24.77 -11.48 14.75
CA GLY A 9 25.31 -10.29 15.43
C GLY A 9 24.29 -9.15 15.63
N THR A 10 23.05 -9.30 15.17
CA THR A 10 22.03 -8.25 15.27
C THR A 10 20.91 -8.70 16.23
N PRO A 11 20.70 -8.01 17.36
CA PRO A 11 19.63 -8.37 18.29
C PRO A 11 18.28 -8.25 17.61
N LEU A 12 17.33 -9.11 18.01
CA LEU A 12 15.95 -8.98 17.55
C LEU A 12 15.27 -7.81 18.30
N PRO A 13 14.39 -7.06 17.63
CA PRO A 13 13.65 -5.99 18.29
C PRO A 13 12.71 -6.59 19.35
N PRO A 14 12.61 -6.01 20.56
CA PRO A 14 11.75 -6.52 21.62
C PRO A 14 10.26 -6.26 21.31
N LYS A 15 9.95 -5.15 20.64
CA LYS A 15 8.61 -4.72 20.22
C LYS A 15 8.58 -4.51 18.71
N PHE A 16 7.40 -4.53 18.11
CA PHE A 16 7.26 -4.26 16.68
C PHE A 16 7.40 -2.76 16.38
N THR A 17 8.00 -2.42 15.25
CA THR A 17 8.17 -1.03 14.80
C THR A 17 6.86 -0.26 14.76
N TYR A 18 6.83 0.98 15.28
CA TYR A 18 5.71 1.88 15.10
C TYR A 18 5.69 2.45 13.66
N PRO A 19 4.72 2.09 12.80
CA PRO A 19 4.86 2.27 11.35
C PRO A 19 4.72 3.72 10.86
N PHE A 20 4.32 4.66 11.73
CA PHE A 20 4.05 6.06 11.34
C PHE A 20 5.13 7.06 11.73
N SER A 21 6.12 6.63 12.53
CA SER A 21 7.30 7.41 12.90
C SER A 21 8.33 6.45 13.50
N TYR A 22 9.42 6.19 12.77
CA TYR A 22 10.44 5.24 13.22
C TYR A 22 11.77 5.47 12.52
N GLU A 23 12.83 4.98 13.15
CA GLU A 23 14.09 4.68 12.49
C GLU A 23 14.11 3.20 12.10
N PRO A 24 14.40 2.82 10.85
CA PRO A 24 14.42 1.42 10.44
C PRO A 24 15.39 0.59 11.30
N HIS A 25 14.88 -0.49 11.89
CA HIS A 25 15.71 -1.45 12.62
C HIS A 25 16.84 -2.02 11.71
N PRO A 26 18.04 -2.34 12.22
CA PRO A 26 19.15 -2.86 11.40
C PRO A 26 18.81 -4.08 10.54
N LEU A 27 17.96 -4.99 11.03
CA LEU A 27 17.46 -6.12 10.23
C LEU A 27 16.58 -5.68 9.05
N SER A 28 15.77 -4.63 9.22
CA SER A 28 14.98 -4.06 8.14
C SER A 28 15.88 -3.36 7.11
N LEU A 29 16.96 -2.71 7.54
CA LEU A 29 17.96 -2.13 6.64
C LEU A 29 18.68 -3.21 5.82
N LEU A 30 19.07 -4.33 6.45
CA LEU A 30 19.67 -5.46 5.75
C LEU A 30 18.70 -6.05 4.71
N ALA A 31 17.45 -6.31 5.11
CA ALA A 31 16.42 -6.81 4.19
C ALA A 31 16.15 -5.85 3.02
N ALA A 32 16.13 -4.54 3.31
CA ALA A 32 15.96 -3.52 2.29
C ALA A 32 17.15 -3.50 1.32
N ALA A 33 18.39 -3.60 1.81
CA ALA A 33 19.58 -3.66 0.97
C ALA A 33 19.57 -4.88 0.02
N GLU A 34 19.17 -6.06 0.52
CA GLU A 34 19.00 -7.25 -0.31
C GLU A 34 17.92 -7.05 -1.38
N LEU A 35 16.78 -6.44 -1.01
CA LEU A 35 15.72 -6.13 -1.95
C LEU A 35 16.16 -5.09 -3.00
N GLN A 36 16.88 -4.04 -2.60
CA GLN A 36 17.42 -3.02 -3.50
C GLN A 36 18.42 -3.62 -4.50
N SER A 37 19.29 -4.52 -4.04
CA SER A 37 20.20 -5.28 -4.90
C SER A 37 19.44 -6.12 -5.94
N TYR A 38 18.39 -6.84 -5.50
CA TYR A 38 17.51 -7.57 -6.40
C TYR A 38 16.84 -6.64 -7.43
N LEU A 39 16.26 -5.51 -7.00
CA LEU A 39 15.61 -4.55 -7.89
C LEU A 39 16.57 -3.95 -8.94
N ALA A 40 17.86 -3.82 -8.61
CA ALA A 40 18.88 -3.29 -9.52
C ALA A 40 19.40 -4.32 -10.53
N THR A 41 19.28 -5.61 -10.24
CA THR A 41 19.97 -6.68 -10.99
C THR A 41 19.04 -7.69 -11.66
N GLN A 42 17.79 -7.81 -11.20
CA GLN A 42 16.81 -8.73 -11.78
C GLN A 42 16.46 -8.37 -13.23
N SER A 43 16.07 -9.37 -14.01
CA SER A 43 15.65 -9.23 -15.42
C SER A 43 14.32 -9.94 -15.74
N ASP A 44 13.56 -10.35 -14.71
CA ASP A 44 12.31 -11.11 -14.87
C ASP A 44 11.17 -10.21 -15.36
N TRP A 45 11.24 -8.91 -15.07
CA TRP A 45 10.28 -7.91 -15.54
C TRP A 45 10.97 -6.58 -15.82
N GLU A 46 10.39 -5.82 -16.75
CA GLU A 46 10.85 -4.49 -17.11
C GLU A 46 9.93 -3.43 -16.49
N HIS A 47 10.54 -2.46 -15.80
CA HIS A 47 9.82 -1.30 -15.28
C HIS A 47 10.74 -0.07 -15.32
N ASN A 48 10.25 1.02 -15.90
CA ASN A 48 11.01 2.25 -16.02
C ASN A 48 10.96 3.04 -14.70
N PHE A 49 11.95 2.79 -13.82
CA PHE A 49 12.14 3.56 -12.60
C PHE A 49 12.82 4.91 -12.83
N GLY A 50 13.24 5.23 -14.06
CA GLY A 50 13.95 6.48 -14.40
C GLY A 50 15.38 6.55 -13.86
N LEU A 51 16.00 5.40 -13.58
CA LEU A 51 17.37 5.30 -13.05
C LEU A 51 18.41 5.05 -14.16
N SER A 52 17.96 4.63 -15.35
CA SER A 52 18.78 4.38 -16.54
C SER A 52 18.26 5.22 -17.70
N LYS A 53 19.17 5.79 -18.49
CA LYS A 53 18.83 6.60 -19.68
C LYS A 53 18.33 5.77 -20.87
N GLN A 54 18.54 4.45 -20.83
CA GLN A 54 18.20 3.53 -21.90
C GLN A 54 16.75 3.02 -21.82
N GLN A 55 16.09 3.19 -20.67
CA GLN A 55 14.70 2.76 -20.49
C GLN A 55 13.74 3.74 -21.19
N THR A 56 12.79 3.19 -21.93
CA THR A 56 11.77 3.97 -22.64
C THR A 56 10.43 3.92 -21.88
N GLY A 57 9.45 4.74 -22.30
CA GLY A 57 8.15 4.80 -21.65
C GLY A 57 8.07 5.73 -20.43
N ALA A 58 6.97 5.64 -19.69
CA ALA A 58 6.70 6.52 -18.55
C ALA A 58 7.58 6.17 -17.35
N VAL A 59 8.28 7.18 -16.80
CA VAL A 59 9.07 7.04 -15.57
C VAL A 59 8.14 6.99 -14.36
N ILE A 60 8.15 5.87 -13.65
CA ILE A 60 7.28 5.62 -12.50
C ILE A 60 8.11 5.03 -11.36
N GLY A 61 8.39 5.83 -10.33
CA GLY A 61 8.95 5.32 -9.08
C GLY A 61 7.89 4.64 -8.20
N LYS A 62 8.32 3.92 -7.18
CA LYS A 62 7.43 3.07 -6.38
C LYS A 62 7.88 2.94 -4.93
N MET A 63 6.91 2.81 -4.03
CA MET A 63 7.19 2.46 -2.64
C MET A 63 7.34 0.94 -2.55
N PHE A 64 8.45 0.49 -1.97
CA PHE A 64 8.71 -0.90 -1.60
C PHE A 64 8.73 -1.01 -0.08
N GLY A 65 8.41 -2.19 0.43
CA GLY A 65 8.46 -2.48 1.85
C GLY A 65 9.06 -3.84 2.13
N VAL A 66 9.74 -3.94 3.27
CA VAL A 66 10.23 -5.19 3.84
C VAL A 66 9.66 -5.39 5.23
N LEU A 67 9.36 -6.64 5.58
CA LEU A 67 8.90 -7.03 6.92
C LEU A 67 9.75 -8.19 7.41
N VAL A 68 10.55 -7.93 8.44
CA VAL A 68 11.29 -8.97 9.16
C VAL A 68 10.29 -9.78 9.98
N VAL A 69 10.35 -11.09 9.85
CA VAL A 69 9.40 -12.03 10.45
C VAL A 69 10.11 -13.20 11.11
N ARG A 70 9.46 -13.76 12.13
CA ARG A 70 9.79 -15.08 12.67
C ARG A 70 8.72 -16.07 12.23
N THR A 71 9.11 -17.18 11.62
CA THR A 71 8.18 -18.25 11.24
C THR A 71 7.79 -19.10 12.45
N ALA A 72 6.76 -19.95 12.29
CA ALA A 72 6.36 -20.91 13.31
C ALA A 72 7.49 -21.88 13.73
N GLN A 73 8.45 -22.14 12.83
CA GLN A 73 9.64 -22.96 13.09
C GLN A 73 10.79 -22.14 13.74
N ASN A 74 10.50 -20.93 14.23
CA ASN A 74 11.47 -19.99 14.81
C ASN A 74 12.59 -19.50 13.86
N ASN A 75 12.44 -19.70 12.55
CA ASN A 75 13.37 -19.15 11.57
C ASN A 75 13.13 -17.65 11.38
N ILE A 76 14.22 -16.89 11.26
CA ILE A 76 14.16 -15.46 10.97
C ILE A 76 14.40 -15.23 9.49
N GLY A 77 13.53 -14.43 8.88
CA GLY A 77 13.64 -14.02 7.49
C GLY A 77 12.87 -12.73 7.26
N TYR A 78 12.62 -12.41 6.00
CA TYR A 78 11.84 -11.24 5.63
C TYR A 78 10.90 -11.49 4.46
N LEU A 79 9.84 -10.68 4.40
CA LEU A 79 8.90 -10.58 3.30
C LEU A 79 9.16 -9.26 2.54
N ALA A 80 8.79 -9.20 1.27
CA ALA A 80 8.87 -7.99 0.46
C ALA A 80 7.53 -7.70 -0.22
N ALA A 81 7.21 -6.41 -0.38
CA ALA A 81 6.01 -5.93 -1.07
C ALA A 81 6.29 -4.60 -1.79
N PHE A 82 5.35 -4.18 -2.65
CA PHE A 82 5.38 -2.90 -3.35
C PHE A 82 3.98 -2.24 -3.37
N SER A 83 3.87 -0.93 -3.51
CA SER A 83 2.58 -0.23 -3.53
C SER A 83 1.88 -0.29 -4.90
N GLY A 84 0.63 -0.76 -5.02
CA GLY A 84 -0.10 -0.82 -6.31
C GLY A 84 0.49 -1.85 -7.30
N LYS A 85 0.39 -1.61 -8.62
CA LYS A 85 0.89 -2.52 -9.68
C LYS A 85 2.34 -2.25 -10.08
N LEU A 86 3.15 -3.29 -10.27
CA LEU A 86 4.55 -3.21 -10.75
C LEU A 86 4.62 -3.90 -12.11
N ALA A 87 5.27 -3.30 -13.10
CA ALA A 87 5.40 -3.88 -14.45
C ALA A 87 4.06 -4.45 -14.99
N GLY A 88 2.95 -3.71 -14.82
CA GLY A 88 1.61 -4.09 -15.27
C GLY A 88 0.83 -5.08 -14.38
N GLY A 89 1.48 -5.74 -13.42
CA GLY A 89 0.85 -6.80 -12.60
C GLY A 89 0.92 -6.57 -11.09
N PHE A 90 0.22 -7.44 -10.34
CA PHE A 90 0.28 -7.49 -8.87
C PHE A 90 1.17 -8.61 -8.33
N HIS A 91 1.48 -9.62 -9.16
CA HIS A 91 2.23 -10.80 -8.76
C HIS A 91 3.59 -10.79 -9.43
N HIS A 92 4.63 -10.94 -8.62
CA HIS A 92 6.02 -11.06 -9.05
C HIS A 92 6.74 -11.98 -8.07
N ALA A 93 7.68 -12.78 -8.57
CA ALA A 93 8.51 -13.61 -7.71
C ALA A 93 9.19 -12.74 -6.63
N ARG A 94 9.36 -13.30 -5.43
CA ARG A 94 9.90 -12.64 -4.21
C ARG A 94 8.98 -11.64 -3.51
N PHE A 95 7.82 -11.29 -4.07
CA PHE A 95 6.86 -10.40 -3.42
C PHE A 95 5.65 -11.15 -2.88
N VAL A 96 5.09 -10.66 -1.78
CA VAL A 96 3.81 -11.15 -1.25
C VAL A 96 2.66 -10.79 -2.20
N PRO A 97 1.60 -11.63 -2.28
CA PRO A 97 0.44 -11.36 -3.12
C PRO A 97 -0.30 -10.08 -2.71
N PRO A 98 -1.17 -9.52 -3.58
CA PRO A 98 -2.10 -8.48 -3.19
C PRO A 98 -3.10 -9.01 -2.13
N VAL A 99 -3.67 -8.12 -1.32
CA VAL A 99 -4.76 -8.49 -0.39
C VAL A 99 -5.99 -8.98 -1.17
N PHE A 100 -6.27 -8.34 -2.30
CA PHE A 100 -7.32 -8.74 -3.24
C PHE A 100 -6.83 -8.51 -4.68
N ASP A 101 -7.03 -9.50 -5.55
CA ASP A 101 -6.63 -9.41 -6.95
C ASP A 101 -7.77 -8.91 -7.84
N SER A 102 -7.73 -7.61 -8.15
CA SER A 102 -8.72 -6.94 -8.99
C SER A 102 -8.51 -7.16 -10.50
N LEU A 103 -7.40 -7.79 -10.94
CA LEU A 103 -7.07 -7.96 -12.36
C LEU A 103 -7.69 -9.20 -13.01
N THR A 104 -8.42 -10.02 -12.25
CA THR A 104 -9.04 -11.25 -12.76
C THR A 104 -10.03 -10.97 -13.90
N GLU A 105 -9.78 -11.53 -15.08
CA GLU A 105 -10.67 -11.40 -16.24
C GLU A 105 -12.07 -11.95 -15.91
N GLY A 106 -13.13 -11.28 -16.40
CA GLY A 106 -14.51 -11.64 -16.06
C GLY A 106 -14.93 -11.30 -14.62
N SER A 107 -14.07 -10.66 -13.81
CA SER A 107 -14.47 -10.18 -12.48
C SER A 107 -15.58 -9.13 -12.54
N PHE A 108 -16.31 -8.98 -11.43
CA PHE A 108 -17.34 -7.94 -11.30
C PHE A 108 -16.79 -6.53 -11.56
N LEU A 109 -15.50 -6.30 -11.31
CA LEU A 109 -14.84 -5.02 -11.60
C LEU A 109 -14.71 -4.78 -13.08
N ASN A 110 -14.20 -5.77 -13.83
CA ASN A 110 -14.07 -5.66 -15.27
C ASN A 110 -15.43 -5.45 -15.95
N ILE A 111 -16.44 -6.23 -15.54
CA ILE A 111 -17.82 -6.08 -16.03
C ILE A 111 -18.38 -4.70 -15.68
N GLY A 112 -18.25 -4.28 -14.41
CA GLY A 112 -18.74 -2.99 -13.95
C GLY A 112 -18.06 -1.81 -14.65
N MET A 113 -16.74 -1.86 -14.86
CA MET A 113 -15.98 -0.83 -15.56
C MET A 113 -16.34 -0.74 -17.05
N ALA A 114 -16.60 -1.88 -17.70
CA ALA A 114 -17.10 -1.92 -19.07
C ALA A 114 -18.47 -1.23 -19.19
N GLU A 115 -19.38 -1.50 -18.25
CA GLU A 115 -20.69 -0.83 -18.22
C GLU A 115 -20.57 0.68 -17.96
N LEU A 116 -19.68 1.10 -17.05
CA LEU A 116 -19.41 2.53 -16.84
C LEU A 116 -18.85 3.21 -18.09
N THR A 117 -18.02 2.49 -18.86
CA THR A 117 -17.48 2.97 -20.13
C THR A 117 -18.59 3.12 -21.17
N ARG A 118 -19.46 2.12 -21.30
CA ARG A 118 -20.63 2.15 -22.19
C ARG A 118 -21.54 3.34 -21.87
N LEU A 119 -21.88 3.56 -20.59
CA LEU A 119 -22.68 4.69 -20.14
C LEU A 119 -22.03 6.04 -20.49
N ASN A 120 -20.71 6.17 -20.32
CA ASN A 120 -19.99 7.39 -20.69
C ASN A 120 -20.03 7.65 -22.21
N GLN A 121 -19.90 6.62 -23.04
CA GLN A 121 -20.00 6.75 -24.49
C GLN A 121 -21.40 7.21 -24.90
N GLU A 122 -22.44 6.60 -24.33
CA GLU A 122 -23.84 6.96 -24.60
C GLU A 122 -24.15 8.40 -24.18
N ILE A 123 -23.68 8.83 -23.00
CA ILE A 123 -23.79 10.22 -22.54
C ILE A 123 -23.13 11.19 -23.52
N SER A 124 -21.93 10.87 -24.03
CA SER A 124 -21.23 11.72 -24.99
C SER A 124 -22.02 11.88 -26.30
N LEU A 125 -22.54 10.77 -26.86
CA LEU A 125 -23.33 10.79 -28.09
C LEU A 125 -24.64 11.58 -27.94
N LEU A 126 -25.35 11.42 -26.82
CA LEU A 126 -26.58 12.17 -26.57
C LEU A 126 -26.32 13.66 -26.37
N LYS A 127 -25.20 14.04 -25.75
CA LYS A 127 -24.80 15.44 -25.63
C LYS A 127 -24.54 16.11 -26.98
N GLU A 128 -24.03 15.37 -27.96
CA GLU A 128 -23.84 15.86 -29.33
C GLU A 128 -25.17 16.09 -30.06
N THR A 129 -26.21 15.33 -29.73
CA THR A 129 -27.55 15.47 -30.32
C THR A 129 -28.24 16.77 -29.88
N ASN A 130 -27.99 17.22 -28.64
CA ASN A 130 -28.39 18.52 -28.08
C ASN A 130 -29.88 18.92 -28.25
N THR A 131 -30.78 17.94 -28.17
CA THR A 131 -32.24 18.13 -28.08
C THR A 131 -32.72 18.06 -26.63
N THR A 132 -33.88 18.64 -26.30
CA THR A 132 -34.47 18.58 -24.95
C THR A 132 -34.61 17.15 -24.43
N ASP A 133 -35.06 16.23 -25.28
CA ASP A 133 -35.20 14.81 -24.94
C ASP A 133 -33.83 14.17 -24.67
N SER A 134 -32.83 14.44 -25.51
CA SER A 134 -31.47 13.94 -25.30
C SER A 134 -30.83 14.47 -24.01
N LEU A 135 -31.10 15.72 -23.63
CA LEU A 135 -30.60 16.30 -22.38
C LEU A 135 -31.25 15.65 -21.15
N THR A 136 -32.54 15.34 -21.23
CA THR A 136 -33.25 14.62 -20.16
C THR A 136 -32.71 13.19 -20.01
N GLN A 137 -32.43 12.50 -21.12
CA GLN A 137 -31.78 11.19 -21.09
C GLN A 137 -30.36 11.25 -20.51
N VAL A 138 -29.58 12.27 -20.84
CA VAL A 138 -28.24 12.49 -20.27
C VAL A 138 -28.31 12.63 -18.75
N GLU A 139 -29.29 13.36 -18.20
CA GLU A 139 -29.45 13.48 -16.75
C GLU A 139 -29.75 12.13 -16.08
N LEU A 140 -30.61 11.31 -16.69
CA LEU A 140 -30.92 9.96 -16.19
C LEU A 140 -29.68 9.05 -16.24
N LEU A 141 -28.94 9.06 -17.35
CA LEU A 141 -27.72 8.25 -17.49
C LEU A 141 -26.61 8.70 -16.54
N LEU A 142 -26.48 10.01 -16.27
CA LEU A 142 -25.52 10.51 -15.27
C LEU A 142 -25.87 10.01 -13.86
N LYS A 143 -27.16 9.99 -13.49
CA LYS A 143 -27.62 9.42 -12.22
C LYS A 143 -27.32 7.92 -12.14
N LEU A 144 -27.64 7.17 -13.20
CA LEU A 144 -27.37 5.74 -13.29
C LEU A 144 -25.87 5.43 -13.19
N ARG A 145 -25.04 6.14 -13.97
CA ARG A 145 -23.57 6.00 -13.94
C ARG A 145 -23.01 6.26 -12.55
N LYS A 146 -23.49 7.33 -11.87
CA LYS A 146 -23.07 7.66 -10.50
C LYS A 146 -23.43 6.52 -9.54
N SER A 147 -24.67 6.03 -9.60
CA SER A 147 -25.13 4.90 -8.77
C SER A 147 -24.28 3.65 -8.99
N ASN A 148 -24.06 3.25 -10.25
CA ASN A 148 -23.26 2.09 -10.62
C ASN A 148 -21.81 2.23 -10.16
N SER A 149 -21.22 3.42 -10.28
CA SER A 149 -19.84 3.67 -9.83
C SER A 149 -19.70 3.55 -8.31
N ILE A 150 -20.67 4.05 -7.54
CA ILE A 150 -20.69 3.94 -6.09
C ILE A 150 -20.83 2.47 -5.68
N ALA A 151 -21.83 1.76 -6.22
CA ALA A 151 -22.05 0.35 -5.92
C ALA A 151 -20.83 -0.52 -6.27
N LEU A 152 -20.17 -0.23 -7.40
CA LEU A 152 -18.96 -0.94 -7.81
C LEU A 152 -17.79 -0.71 -6.85
N GLN A 153 -17.59 0.54 -6.42
CA GLN A 153 -16.55 0.93 -5.47
C GLN A 153 -16.81 0.33 -4.08
N GLU A 154 -18.05 0.34 -3.61
CA GLU A 154 -18.41 -0.30 -2.34
C GLU A 154 -18.12 -1.80 -2.38
N LYS A 155 -18.55 -2.48 -3.45
CA LYS A 155 -18.28 -3.90 -3.65
C LYS A 155 -16.79 -4.19 -3.71
N LEU A 156 -15.98 -3.31 -4.33
CA LEU A 156 -14.51 -3.41 -4.31
C LEU A 156 -13.96 -3.35 -2.90
N PHE A 157 -14.36 -2.34 -2.12
CA PHE A 157 -13.87 -2.16 -0.75
C PHE A 157 -14.26 -3.31 0.18
N ASP A 158 -15.39 -3.98 -0.06
CA ASP A 158 -15.80 -5.18 0.68
C ASP A 158 -14.93 -6.43 0.38
N GLN A 159 -14.17 -6.43 -0.72
CA GLN A 159 -13.23 -7.51 -1.03
C GLN A 159 -11.88 -7.33 -0.32
N PHE A 160 -11.48 -6.09 -0.02
CA PHE A 160 -10.25 -5.83 0.74
C PHE A 160 -10.49 -6.12 2.21
N ARG A 161 -9.98 -7.26 2.68
CA ARG A 161 -10.15 -7.77 4.05
C ARG A 161 -8.81 -7.93 4.73
N PHE A 162 -8.71 -7.42 5.95
CA PHE A 162 -7.45 -7.37 6.70
C PHE A 162 -7.60 -8.12 8.01
N LEU A 163 -6.65 -9.03 8.25
CA LEU A 163 -6.50 -9.72 9.52
C LEU A 163 -5.74 -8.83 10.50
N ASN A 164 -6.11 -8.91 11.78
CA ASN A 164 -5.22 -8.54 12.86
C ASN A 164 -4.41 -9.75 13.35
N ARG A 165 -3.54 -9.53 14.34
CA ARG A 165 -2.68 -10.58 14.92
C ARG A 165 -3.47 -11.78 15.47
N GLU A 166 -4.66 -11.55 16.00
CA GLU A 166 -5.53 -12.59 16.59
C GLU A 166 -6.38 -13.32 15.53
N GLY A 167 -6.24 -12.94 14.25
CA GLY A 167 -7.00 -13.52 13.14
C GLY A 167 -8.39 -12.90 12.94
N THR A 168 -8.72 -11.82 13.66
CA THR A 168 -9.97 -11.08 13.44
C THR A 168 -9.89 -10.32 12.13
N GLU A 169 -10.87 -10.56 11.26
CA GLU A 169 -10.97 -9.93 9.95
C GLU A 169 -11.89 -8.71 9.97
N LYS A 170 -11.50 -7.63 9.28
CA LYS A 170 -12.42 -6.53 8.90
C LYS A 170 -12.24 -6.17 7.43
N SER A 171 -13.36 -5.85 6.77
CA SER A 171 -13.31 -5.26 5.43
C SER A 171 -12.83 -3.81 5.49
N LEU A 172 -12.33 -3.30 4.37
CA LEU A 172 -11.89 -1.92 4.25
C LEU A 172 -13.02 -0.93 4.59
N ARG A 173 -14.27 -1.23 4.22
CA ARG A 173 -15.43 -0.41 4.60
C ARG A 173 -15.64 -0.41 6.11
N ALA A 174 -15.61 -1.58 6.74
CA ALA A 174 -15.78 -1.67 8.20
C ALA A 174 -14.67 -0.92 8.95
N ILE A 175 -13.43 -0.97 8.46
CA ILE A 175 -12.29 -0.25 9.05
C ILE A 175 -12.47 1.27 8.96
N PHE A 176 -12.95 1.78 7.83
CA PHE A 176 -13.07 3.22 7.61
C PHE A 176 -14.36 3.83 8.15
N GLN A 177 -15.36 3.02 8.51
CA GLN A 177 -16.67 3.48 8.95
C GLN A 177 -16.58 4.51 10.11
N ASP A 178 -15.66 4.27 11.05
CA ASP A 178 -15.46 5.11 12.25
C ASP A 178 -14.43 6.24 12.05
N THR A 179 -13.90 6.40 10.84
CA THR A 179 -12.96 7.49 10.53
C THR A 179 -13.72 8.77 10.14
N SER A 180 -13.03 9.92 10.18
CA SER A 180 -13.64 11.22 9.80
C SER A 180 -14.17 11.25 8.36
N ASN A 181 -13.65 10.39 7.49
CA ASN A 181 -14.17 10.15 6.15
C ASN A 181 -14.55 8.67 6.04
N SER A 182 -15.82 8.35 6.25
CA SER A 182 -16.34 6.97 6.27
C SER A 182 -16.14 6.19 4.96
N ASN A 183 -15.72 6.87 3.88
CA ASN A 183 -15.35 6.24 2.62
C ASN A 183 -13.83 6.07 2.51
N PRO A 184 -13.34 4.82 2.28
CA PRO A 184 -11.94 4.59 2.01
C PRO A 184 -11.45 5.40 0.79
N PRO A 185 -10.26 6.03 0.87
CA PRO A 185 -9.66 6.70 -0.28
C PRO A 185 -9.22 5.70 -1.35
N ALA A 186 -9.12 6.16 -2.60
CA ALA A 186 -8.70 5.32 -3.72
C ALA A 186 -7.30 4.69 -3.47
N GLY A 187 -7.18 3.40 -3.76
CA GLY A 187 -5.96 2.62 -3.56
C GLY A 187 -5.62 2.31 -2.10
N ALA A 188 -6.53 2.57 -1.15
CA ALA A 188 -6.41 2.04 0.20
C ALA A 188 -6.38 0.50 0.17
N GLY A 189 -5.48 -0.10 0.95
CA GLY A 189 -5.24 -1.54 0.94
C GLY A 189 -4.17 -2.04 -0.03
N GLU A 190 -3.68 -1.21 -0.95
CA GLU A 190 -2.67 -1.61 -1.94
C GLU A 190 -1.23 -1.24 -1.55
N CYS A 191 -1.03 -0.58 -0.41
CA CYS A 191 0.29 -0.18 0.11
C CYS A 191 1.14 -1.41 0.51
N ALA A 192 2.46 -1.24 0.61
CA ALA A 192 3.35 -2.35 0.92
C ALA A 192 3.16 -2.87 2.36
N ALA A 193 3.10 -1.97 3.34
CA ALA A 193 2.88 -2.31 4.76
C ALA A 193 1.68 -3.25 5.03
N PRO A 194 0.43 -2.92 4.64
CA PRO A 194 -0.70 -3.79 4.91
C PRO A 194 -0.59 -5.15 4.20
N LYS A 195 -0.01 -5.21 2.98
CA LYS A 195 0.19 -6.49 2.28
C LYS A 195 1.19 -7.41 3.00
N LEU A 196 2.27 -6.83 3.52
CA LEU A 196 3.28 -7.58 4.29
C LEU A 196 2.66 -8.19 5.55
N LEU A 197 1.93 -7.39 6.32
CA LEU A 197 1.27 -7.85 7.55
C LEU A 197 0.17 -8.87 7.25
N GLN A 198 -0.64 -8.64 6.21
CA GLN A 198 -1.69 -9.56 5.80
C GLN A 198 -1.12 -10.94 5.52
N TYR A 199 -0.07 -11.02 4.69
CA TYR A 199 0.58 -12.28 4.38
C TYR A 199 1.23 -12.90 5.63
N ALA A 200 1.91 -12.12 6.47
CA ALA A 200 2.50 -12.62 7.70
C ALA A 200 1.46 -13.29 8.61
N PHE A 201 0.31 -12.65 8.82
CA PHE A 201 -0.77 -13.20 9.65
C PHE A 201 -1.43 -14.42 9.03
N GLN A 202 -1.70 -14.41 7.72
CA GLN A 202 -2.21 -15.58 6.99
C GLN A 202 -1.30 -16.81 7.10
N GLN A 203 0.01 -16.59 7.21
CA GLN A 203 1.01 -17.66 7.33
C GLN A 203 1.47 -17.89 8.78
N HIS A 204 0.77 -17.33 9.77
CA HIS A 204 1.08 -17.45 11.20
C HIS A 204 2.53 -17.06 11.55
N MET A 205 3.10 -16.09 10.83
CA MET A 205 4.42 -15.54 11.11
C MET A 205 4.29 -14.37 12.10
N LYS A 206 5.26 -14.24 13.00
CA LYS A 206 5.34 -13.09 13.92
C LYS A 206 6.10 -11.93 13.24
N PRO A 207 5.47 -10.76 13.01
CA PRO A 207 6.17 -9.56 12.57
C PRO A 207 7.15 -9.07 13.65
N LEU A 208 8.36 -8.64 13.24
CA LEU A 208 9.41 -8.18 14.15
C LEU A 208 9.78 -6.71 13.90
N ALA A 209 10.07 -6.35 12.65
CA ALA A 209 10.34 -4.97 12.26
C ALA A 209 10.00 -4.76 10.78
N MET A 210 9.75 -3.52 10.39
CA MET A 210 9.48 -3.17 8.99
C MET A 210 10.26 -1.94 8.55
N ALA A 211 10.36 -1.78 7.24
CA ALA A 211 10.78 -0.53 6.63
C ALA A 211 10.14 -0.37 5.24
N GLU A 212 9.74 0.84 4.90
CA GLU A 212 9.32 1.20 3.55
C GLU A 212 10.31 2.21 2.95
N PHE A 213 10.63 2.06 1.66
CA PHE A 213 11.52 2.96 0.95
C PHE A 213 11.05 3.23 -0.47
N TRP A 214 11.43 4.39 -0.99
CA TRP A 214 11.14 4.77 -2.37
C TRP A 214 12.22 4.26 -3.32
N TRP A 215 11.80 3.62 -4.42
CA TRP A 215 12.69 3.18 -5.49
C TRP A 215 12.29 3.81 -6.82
N GLY A 216 13.19 4.65 -7.33
CA GLY A 216 13.09 5.29 -8.64
C GLY A 216 13.36 6.78 -8.60
N LEU A 217 13.33 7.42 -9.76
CA LEU A 217 13.49 8.86 -9.90
C LEU A 217 12.45 9.59 -9.04
N SER A 218 12.88 10.65 -8.39
CA SER A 218 12.00 11.48 -7.57
C SER A 218 10.87 12.07 -8.43
N PRO A 219 9.63 12.12 -7.93
CA PRO A 219 8.57 12.86 -8.61
C PRO A 219 8.93 14.35 -8.67
N LYS A 220 8.24 15.11 -9.54
CA LYS A 220 8.47 16.56 -9.71
C LYS A 220 8.37 17.36 -8.40
N THR A 221 7.57 16.88 -7.45
CA THR A 221 7.40 17.49 -6.12
C THR A 221 8.58 17.26 -5.18
N ALA A 222 9.56 16.42 -5.57
CA ALA A 222 10.72 15.99 -4.76
C ALA A 222 10.36 15.36 -3.40
N THR A 223 9.09 14.96 -3.21
CA THR A 223 8.58 14.36 -1.96
C THR A 223 9.31 13.05 -1.63
N TRP A 224 9.51 12.21 -2.66
CA TRP A 224 10.17 10.92 -2.52
C TRP A 224 11.55 10.96 -3.17
N LYS A 225 12.55 10.42 -2.47
CA LYS A 225 13.94 10.34 -2.92
C LYS A 225 14.34 8.89 -3.06
N HIS A 226 15.04 8.57 -4.15
CA HIS A 226 15.54 7.22 -4.41
C HIS A 226 16.31 6.66 -3.20
N GLY A 227 15.99 5.43 -2.79
CA GLY A 227 16.60 4.71 -1.68
C GLY A 227 16.23 5.22 -0.29
N LYS A 228 15.51 6.35 -0.17
CA LYS A 228 15.16 6.92 1.14
C LYS A 228 13.99 6.17 1.78
N PHE A 229 14.07 5.99 3.09
CA PHE A 229 13.04 5.37 3.92
C PHE A 229 11.96 6.36 4.35
N TYR A 230 10.73 5.86 4.46
CA TYR A 230 9.54 6.64 4.75
C TYR A 230 8.55 5.86 5.63
N PRO A 231 7.77 6.55 6.48
CA PRO A 231 6.72 5.92 7.25
C PRO A 231 5.54 5.51 6.36
N ALA A 232 4.71 4.60 6.89
CA ALA A 232 3.44 4.25 6.27
C ALA A 232 2.56 5.50 6.12
N CYS A 233 1.81 5.58 5.02
CA CYS A 233 0.99 6.77 4.76
C CYS A 233 -0.15 6.89 5.76
N ARG A 234 -0.35 8.08 6.34
CA ARG A 234 -1.38 8.30 7.37
C ARG A 234 -2.80 8.27 6.79
N GLU A 235 -3.00 8.81 5.59
CA GLU A 235 -4.33 8.89 4.97
C GLU A 235 -4.96 7.51 4.70
N LYS A 236 -4.17 6.55 4.20
CA LYS A 236 -4.69 5.25 3.76
C LYS A 236 -4.33 4.12 4.72
N CYS A 237 -3.11 4.11 5.26
CA CYS A 237 -2.66 3.00 6.10
C CYS A 237 -3.02 3.17 7.57
N LEU A 238 -3.24 4.39 8.09
CA LEU A 238 -3.49 4.58 9.53
C LEU A 238 -4.68 3.76 10.04
N PRO A 239 -5.88 3.83 9.43
CA PRO A 239 -7.02 3.04 9.93
C PRO A 239 -6.80 1.54 9.75
N ILE A 240 -6.20 1.14 8.62
CA ILE A 240 -5.93 -0.27 8.31
C ILE A 240 -4.95 -0.86 9.33
N LEU A 241 -3.81 -0.21 9.55
CA LEU A 241 -2.78 -0.70 10.47
C LEU A 241 -3.22 -0.60 11.93
N ALA A 242 -4.07 0.36 12.29
CA ALA A 242 -4.68 0.41 13.62
C ALA A 242 -5.46 -0.89 13.94
N HIS A 243 -6.24 -1.40 12.98
CA HIS A 243 -6.88 -2.71 13.10
C HIS A 243 -5.84 -3.85 13.09
N MET A 244 -4.95 -3.88 12.09
CA MET A 244 -4.03 -5.00 11.91
C MET A 244 -3.06 -5.21 13.09
N LEU A 245 -2.65 -4.12 13.75
CA LEU A 245 -1.71 -4.12 14.86
C LEU A 245 -2.39 -4.12 16.24
N GLU A 246 -3.72 -4.21 16.30
CA GLU A 246 -4.46 -4.32 17.55
C GLU A 246 -3.93 -5.48 18.40
N GLY A 247 -3.61 -5.22 19.67
CA GLY A 247 -3.04 -6.20 20.60
C GLY A 247 -1.55 -6.51 20.40
N MET A 248 -0.84 -5.79 19.52
CA MET A 248 0.61 -5.91 19.39
C MET A 248 1.34 -4.93 20.30
N GLU A 249 2.48 -5.37 20.85
CA GLU A 249 3.42 -4.48 21.51
C GLU A 249 4.21 -3.71 20.46
N LEU A 250 4.03 -2.39 20.43
CA LEU A 250 4.70 -1.48 19.51
C LEU A 250 5.80 -0.69 20.22
N GLU A 251 6.85 -0.36 19.47
CA GLU A 251 7.78 0.71 19.86
C GLU A 251 7.02 2.01 20.12
N GLU A 252 7.55 2.87 20.98
CA GLU A 252 6.94 4.16 21.27
C GLU A 252 7.06 5.10 20.07
N GLU A 253 6.05 5.93 19.83
CA GLU A 253 6.18 7.00 18.85
C GLU A 253 7.32 7.94 19.29
N PRO A 254 8.35 8.17 18.45
CA PRO A 254 9.43 9.07 18.79
C PRO A 254 8.88 10.45 19.17
N VAL A 255 9.06 10.84 20.43
CA VAL A 255 8.66 12.16 20.91
C VAL A 255 9.69 13.17 20.42
N PHE A 256 9.34 13.96 19.40
CA PHE A 256 10.14 15.11 19.00
C PHE A 256 10.00 16.20 20.07
N ILE A 257 10.88 16.21 21.06
CA ILE A 257 11.01 17.38 21.94
C ILE A 257 11.50 18.54 21.07
N LYS A 258 10.63 19.54 20.85
CA LYS A 258 11.04 20.81 20.27
C LYS A 258 12.09 21.42 21.20
N ALA A 259 13.34 21.46 20.77
CA ALA A 259 14.37 22.22 21.45
C ALA A 259 13.98 23.71 21.40
N GLY A 260 13.82 24.34 22.57
CA GLY A 260 13.86 25.80 22.72
C GLY A 260 12.54 26.51 23.00
N ALA A 261 11.95 26.27 24.17
CA ALA A 261 11.31 27.34 24.93
C ALA A 261 12.18 27.56 26.18
N VAL A 262 13.18 28.43 26.07
CA VAL A 262 13.90 28.92 27.25
C VAL A 262 12.93 29.83 27.98
N ALA A 263 12.51 29.40 29.17
CA ALA A 263 11.80 30.24 30.10
C ALA A 263 12.72 31.42 30.49
N LEU A 264 12.31 32.64 30.17
CA LEU A 264 12.78 33.82 30.86
C LEU A 264 12.12 33.80 32.24
N GLU A 265 12.78 33.15 33.20
CA GLU A 265 12.51 33.40 34.62
C GLU A 265 13.18 34.71 35.02
N THR A 266 12.40 35.48 35.75
CA THR A 266 12.63 36.79 36.33
C THR A 266 13.86 36.86 37.23
N ALA A 267 14.69 37.89 37.05
CA ALA A 267 15.38 38.63 38.12
C ALA A 267 15.73 40.03 37.61
#